data_AF-A0A7C0YH89-F1
#
_entry.id   AF-A0A7C0YH89-F1
#
_cell.length_a   1.000
_cell.length_b   1.000
_cell.length_c   1.000
_cell.angle_alpha   90.00
_cell.angle_beta   90.00
_cell.angle_gamma   90.00
#
_symmetry.space_group_name_H-M   'P 1'
#
loop_
_entity.id
_entity.type
_entity.pdbx_description
1 polymer ?
#
loop_
_entity_poly.entity_id
_entity_poly.type
_entity_poly.pdbx_seq_one_letter_code
_entity_poly.pdbx_strand_id
1 'polypeptide(L)' 'RSFMLNGPTARKAIPGDRIIIFSYSWVDEEEISAAVPRVLIMDEKNRIKEVRNLKRG' A
#
# COMPACT_ATOMS: atom_id res chain seq x y z
N ARG A 1 -12.23 -0.18 10.75
CA ARG A 1 -11.16 0.17 9.79
C ARG A 1 -10.34 1.31 10.37
N SER A 2 -9.43 0.97 11.27
CA SER A 2 -8.55 1.92 11.96
C SER A 2 -7.13 1.76 11.42
N PHE A 3 -6.41 2.87 11.34
CA PHE A 3 -4.98 2.91 11.04
C PHE A 3 -4.30 3.78 12.08
N MET A 4 -3.07 3.46 12.44
CA MET A 4 -2.33 4.18 13.47
C MET A 4 -0.84 4.16 13.17
N LEU A 5 -0.22 5.35 13.20
CA LEU A 5 1.23 5.47 13.31
C LEU A 5 1.58 5.45 14.79
N ASN A 6 2.37 4.47 15.21
CA ASN A 6 2.74 4.25 16.60
C ASN A 6 4.18 4.67 16.88
N GLY A 7 4.46 4.93 18.16
CA GLY A 7 5.81 5.18 18.65
C GLY A 7 6.47 6.38 17.94
N PRO A 8 7.75 6.26 17.52
CA PRO A 8 8.46 7.34 16.84
C PRO A 8 7.77 7.87 15.58
N THR A 9 7.01 7.02 14.87
CA THR A 9 6.34 7.38 13.63
C THR A 9 5.07 8.22 13.87
N ALA A 10 4.51 8.22 15.07
CA ALA A 10 3.36 9.05 15.44
C ALA A 10 3.60 10.56 15.23
N ARG A 11 4.87 10.97 15.14
CA ARG A 11 5.31 12.35 14.90
C ARG A 11 5.24 12.77 13.43
N LYS A 12 4.96 11.83 12.52
CA LYS A 12 5.12 12.00 11.05
C LYS A 12 3.81 12.29 10.32
N ALA A 13 2.67 12.10 10.97
CA ALA A 13 1.36 12.44 10.42
C ALA A 13 0.36 12.66 11.56
N ILE A 14 -0.75 13.30 11.27
CA ILE A 14 -1.87 13.50 12.20
C ILE A 14 -3.14 12.80 11.69
N PRO A 15 -4.14 12.52 12.55
CA PRO A 15 -5.42 11.99 12.09
C PRO A 15 -6.05 12.86 11.01
N GLY A 16 -6.41 12.25 9.88
CA GLY A 16 -6.96 12.93 8.70
C GLY A 16 -6.01 12.98 7.51
N ASP A 17 -4.70 12.79 7.73
CA ASP A 17 -3.73 12.73 6.63
C ASP A 17 -3.98 11.52 5.72
N ARG A 18 -3.84 11.75 4.41
CA ARG A 18 -3.81 10.67 3.41
C ARG A 18 -2.40 10.11 3.33
N ILE A 19 -2.27 8.79 3.40
CA ILE A 19 -0.98 8.09 3.37
C ILE A 19 -0.95 7.02 2.29
N ILE A 20 0.26 6.59 1.92
CA ILE A 20 0.52 5.43 1.08
C ILE A 20 1.31 4.42 1.90
N ILE A 21 0.87 3.16 1.90
CA ILE A 21 1.58 2.05 2.52
C ILE A 21 2.03 1.12 1.40
N PHE A 22 3.30 0.78 1.37
CA PHE A 22 3.85 -0.18 0.42
C PHE A 22 4.80 -1.14 1.15
N SER A 23 4.96 -2.31 0.57
CA SER A 23 5.95 -3.30 0.97
C SER A 23 6.74 -3.70 -0.27
N TYR A 24 7.99 -4.10 -0.05
CA TYR A 24 8.87 -4.61 -1.09
C TYR A 24 9.34 -6.00 -0.69
N SER A 25 9.66 -6.80 -1.70
CA SER A 25 10.32 -8.09 -1.55
C SER A 25 11.42 -8.19 -2.60
N TRP A 26 12.43 -9.00 -2.30
CA TRP A 26 13.36 -9.45 -3.33
C TRP A 26 12.64 -10.45 -4.23
N VAL A 27 12.98 -10.42 -5.50
CA VAL A 27 12.47 -11.33 -6.53
C VAL A 27 13.64 -11.61 -7.46
N ASP A 28 13.76 -12.86 -7.86
CA ASP A 28 14.80 -13.24 -8.81
C ASP A 28 14.50 -12.64 -10.18
N GLU A 29 15.55 -12.43 -10.97
CA GLU A 29 15.43 -11.81 -12.29
C GLU A 29 14.50 -12.61 -13.23
N GLU A 30 14.47 -13.93 -13.08
CA GLU A 30 13.58 -14.80 -13.84
C GLU A 30 12.10 -14.62 -13.43
N GLU A 31 11.86 -14.32 -12.15
CA GLU A 31 10.52 -14.22 -11.56
C GLU A 31 9.93 -12.81 -11.64
N ILE A 32 10.76 -11.76 -11.84
CA ILE A 32 10.31 -10.35 -11.85
C ILE A 32 9.26 -10.06 -12.94
N SER A 33 9.26 -10.84 -14.02
CA SER A 33 8.29 -10.72 -15.11
C SER A 33 6.88 -11.15 -14.70
N ALA A 34 6.79 -12.11 -13.77
CA ALA A 34 5.55 -12.64 -13.22
C ALA A 34 5.11 -11.93 -11.93
N ALA A 35 6.00 -11.16 -11.30
CA ALA A 35 5.69 -10.36 -10.12
C ALA A 35 4.65 -9.28 -10.45
N VAL A 36 3.43 -9.44 -9.94
CA VAL A 36 2.32 -8.51 -10.14
C VAL A 36 1.95 -7.84 -8.80
N PRO A 37 2.32 -6.56 -8.60
CA PRO A 37 1.93 -5.84 -7.40
C PRO A 37 0.41 -5.71 -7.31
N ARG A 38 -0.12 -6.01 -6.11
CA ARG A 38 -1.53 -5.78 -5.78
C ARG A 38 -1.68 -4.41 -5.14
N VAL A 39 -2.47 -3.54 -5.78
CA VAL A 39 -2.74 -2.17 -5.30
C VAL A 39 -4.18 -2.10 -4.81
N LEU A 40 -4.35 -1.65 -3.57
CA LEU A 40 -5.65 -1.41 -2.95
C LEU A 40 -5.91 0.09 -2.92
N ILE A 41 -6.93 0.54 -3.64
CA ILE A 41 -7.38 1.93 -3.59
C ILE A 41 -8.43 2.05 -2.51
N MET A 42 -8.19 2.97 -1.57
CA MET A 42 -9.06 3.14 -0.41
C MET A 42 -10.05 4.30 -0.59
N ASP A 43 -11.23 4.21 0.02
CA ASP A 43 -12.14 5.36 0.20
C ASP A 43 -11.82 6.14 1.48
N GLU A 44 -12.53 7.24 1.71
CA GLU A 44 -12.36 8.14 2.87
C GLU A 44 -12.65 7.48 4.23
N LYS A 45 -13.35 6.35 4.25
CA LYS A 45 -13.66 5.56 5.45
C LYS A 45 -12.72 4.34 5.57
N ASN A 46 -11.56 4.37 4.89
CA ASN A 46 -10.60 3.28 4.79
C ASN A 46 -11.23 1.98 4.23
N ARG A 47 -12.28 2.16 3.41
CA ARG A 47 -12.90 1.29 2.41
C ARG A 47 -11.99 0.68 1.37
N ILE A 48 -11.95 -0.62 1.09
CA ILE A 48 -11.39 -1.01 -0.22
C ILE A 48 -12.42 -0.59 -1.26
N LYS A 49 -12.08 0.40 -2.08
CA LYS A 49 -12.90 0.89 -3.18
C LYS A 49 -12.60 0.12 -4.46
N GLU A 50 -11.33 -0.18 -4.70
CA GLU A 50 -10.87 -0.86 -5.91
C GLU A 50 -9.64 -1.73 -5.60
N VAL A 51 -9.53 -2.86 -6.29
CA VAL A 51 -8.33 -3.72 -6.27
C VAL A 51 -7.77 -3.76 -7.68
N ARG A 52 -6.52 -3.33 -7.85
CA ARG A 52 -5.79 -3.38 -9.12
C ARG A 52 -4.64 -4.37 -9.03
N ASN A 53 -4.52 -5.22 -10.04
CA ASN A 53 -3.33 -6.02 -10.26
C ASN A 53 -2.56 -5.33 -11.38
N LEU A 54 -1.42 -4.72 -11.06
CA LEU A 54 -0.65 -3.98 -12.05
C LEU A 54 0.06 -4.98 -12.97
N LYS A 55 -0.53 -5.24 -14.14
CA LYS A 55 0.17 -5.94 -15.22
C LYS A 55 1.21 -5.00 -15.81
N ARG A 56 2.42 -5.50 -16.08
CA ARG A 56 3.40 -4.77 -16.89
C ARG A 56 2.82 -4.63 -18.31
N GLY A 57 2.83 -3.40 -18.84
CA GLY A 57 2.45 -3.10 -20.22
C GLY A 57 3.51 -3.55 -21.20
#